data_AF-A0A955AVY7-F1
#
_entry.id   AF-A0A955AVY7-F1
#
_cell.length_a   1.000
_cell.length_b   1.000
_cell.length_c   1.000
_cell.angle_alpha   90.00
_cell.angle_beta   90.00
_cell.angle_gamma   90.00
#
_symmetry.space_group_name_H-M   'P 1'
#
loop_
_entity.id
_entity.type
_entity.pdbx_description
1 polymer ?
#
loop_
_entity_poly.entity_id
_entity_poly.type
_entity_poly.pdbx_seq_one_letter_code
_entity_poly.pdbx_strand_id
1 'polypeptide(L)'
;MLRFAKSAAIQSPPERPRERHIPLGKSELLAAIAAELNLSEDERREFEQLRRLLDALIHHDFHERMERLKDTYAPFDPDHETKRGDFSQSALEAADVFDQLVRLVDQANYRRLDRVAIDEALQAASDWGIHLHVDLDAFEQLEVFTRGDHVDHRERRTWRRGFRRETVEVPIYRRLVVIVRRKAAKENIAGKEDIQQRPIYLKLFKNIPQMDIDMLLPDTRVRMTWIDQGKIILPTLSGLTLAISKVVMKGLVIFTIAGTRGLLAFLGLVGGTLGYGLKSFFGYLHTKDKYHLNLTRSLYYQNLDNNAGVIFRILDEAELQEFAETLLAYAILWRCDRPEGLTPDELDRRAETLLLRTVQDDVDFDLHDALRKLLAFGLVRRAGNRLVAVPMNEAARELDEQWDNLFPRLSSLKPPAET
;
A
#
# COMPACT_ATOMS: atom_id res chain seq x y z
N MET A 1 -15.05 36.59 -17.75
CA MET A 1 -15.39 35.95 -16.46
C MET A 1 -14.75 34.56 -16.37
N LEU A 2 -13.43 34.49 -16.15
CA LEU A 2 -12.74 33.23 -15.84
C LEU A 2 -12.54 33.18 -14.32
N ARG A 3 -13.39 32.40 -13.63
CA ARG A 3 -13.16 32.00 -12.24
C ARG A 3 -12.03 30.97 -12.26
N PHE A 4 -10.79 31.44 -12.15
CA PHE A 4 -9.65 30.59 -11.91
C PHE A 4 -9.82 29.94 -10.53
N ALA A 5 -9.70 28.62 -10.49
CA ALA A 5 -9.74 27.82 -9.28
C ALA A 5 -8.88 28.48 -8.20
N LYS A 6 -9.50 28.72 -7.03
CA LYS A 6 -8.78 29.09 -5.81
C LYS A 6 -7.61 28.13 -5.68
N SER A 7 -6.39 28.68 -5.65
CA SER A 7 -5.25 28.00 -5.08
C SER A 7 -5.74 27.42 -3.76
N ALA A 8 -5.68 26.09 -3.61
CA ALA A 8 -5.84 25.47 -2.31
C ALA A 8 -4.83 26.19 -1.42
N ALA A 9 -5.34 27.08 -0.56
CA ALA A 9 -4.58 27.57 0.56
C ALA A 9 -4.11 26.29 1.27
N ILE A 10 -2.83 26.26 1.61
CA ILE A 10 -2.25 25.25 2.48
C ILE A 10 -3.08 25.31 3.76
N GLN A 11 -4.14 24.50 3.81
CA GLN A 11 -4.83 24.17 5.04
C GLN A 11 -3.74 23.52 5.88
N SER A 12 -3.63 23.94 7.14
CA SER A 12 -2.85 23.23 8.15
C SER A 12 -3.01 21.73 7.91
N PRO A 13 -1.92 20.93 7.90
CA PRO A 13 -2.06 19.51 7.63
C PRO A 13 -3.15 18.95 8.55
N PRO A 14 -4.12 18.19 8.01
CA PRO A 14 -5.15 17.57 8.84
C PRO A 14 -4.44 16.85 10.00
N GLU A 15 -5.01 16.94 11.22
CA GLU A 15 -4.49 16.20 12.37
C GLU A 15 -4.23 14.77 11.94
N ARG A 16 -2.96 14.37 11.95
CA ARG A 16 -2.58 13.06 11.45
C ARG A 16 -3.05 12.04 12.46
N PRO A 17 -3.75 10.97 12.03
CA PRO A 17 -4.01 9.86 12.92
C PRO A 17 -2.68 9.33 13.45
N ARG A 18 -2.64 9.00 14.74
CA ARG A 18 -1.47 8.37 15.36
C ARG A 18 -1.20 7.03 14.68
N GLU A 19 0.08 6.70 14.52
CA GLU A 19 0.51 5.48 13.83
C GLU A 19 0.38 4.29 14.78
N ARG A 20 -0.13 3.14 14.33
CA ARG A 20 -0.21 1.94 15.20
C ARG A 20 1.00 1.04 15.07
N HIS A 21 1.69 1.13 13.93
CA HIS A 21 2.79 0.25 13.62
C HIS A 21 4.07 0.59 14.40
N ILE A 22 4.59 -0.38 15.15
CA ILE A 22 5.90 -0.33 15.81
C ILE A 22 6.99 -0.60 14.77
N PRO A 23 7.84 0.38 14.39
CA PRO A 23 8.82 0.22 13.32
C PRO A 23 10.17 -0.30 13.84
N LEU A 24 10.15 -1.35 14.65
CA LEU A 24 11.35 -1.98 15.21
C LEU A 24 11.42 -3.45 14.83
N GLY A 25 12.58 -3.90 14.37
CA GLY A 25 12.84 -5.34 14.21
C GLY A 25 12.88 -6.06 15.55
N LYS A 26 12.74 -7.41 15.56
CA LYS A 26 12.78 -8.22 16.80
C LYS A 26 14.03 -7.90 17.64
N SER A 27 15.22 -7.84 17.04
CA SER A 27 16.47 -7.53 17.75
C SER A 27 16.56 -6.09 18.27
N GLU A 28 16.02 -5.13 17.52
CA GLU A 28 16.02 -3.71 17.90
C GLU A 28 15.08 -3.46 19.06
N LEU A 29 13.90 -4.09 19.05
CA LEU A 29 12.95 -4.05 20.13
C LEU A 29 13.56 -4.61 21.44
N LEU A 30 14.30 -5.72 21.36
CA LEU A 30 14.97 -6.28 22.53
C LEU A 30 16.01 -5.32 23.12
N ALA A 31 16.83 -4.73 22.25
CA ALA A 31 17.83 -3.75 22.67
C ALA A 31 17.16 -2.54 23.33
N ALA A 32 16.06 -2.06 22.76
CA ALA A 32 15.26 -0.97 23.31
C ALA A 32 14.67 -1.31 24.68
N ILE A 33 13.99 -2.45 24.82
CA ILE A 33 13.42 -2.91 26.09
C ILE A 33 14.52 -3.06 27.16
N ALA A 34 15.63 -3.70 26.80
CA ALA A 34 16.72 -3.93 27.74
C ALA A 34 17.41 -2.64 28.21
N ALA A 35 17.46 -1.61 27.35
CA ALA A 35 17.98 -0.29 27.68
C ALA A 35 16.99 0.51 28.54
N GLU A 36 15.73 0.63 28.12
CA GLU A 36 14.71 1.43 28.81
C GLU A 36 14.34 0.86 30.18
N LEU A 37 14.31 -0.47 30.33
CA LEU A 37 13.97 -1.14 31.59
C LEU A 37 15.19 -1.39 32.51
N ASN A 38 16.39 -1.01 32.08
CA ASN A 38 17.66 -1.20 32.80
C ASN A 38 17.85 -2.66 33.28
N LEU A 39 17.68 -3.63 32.37
CA LEU A 39 17.83 -5.05 32.71
C LEU A 39 19.30 -5.37 32.99
N SER A 40 19.56 -6.07 34.10
CA SER A 40 20.86 -6.65 34.44
C SER A 40 21.24 -7.78 33.47
N GLU A 41 22.52 -8.20 33.47
CA GLU A 41 23.00 -9.27 32.58
C GLU A 41 22.28 -10.60 32.80
N ASP A 42 21.92 -10.93 34.05
CA ASP A 42 21.20 -12.17 34.35
C ASP A 42 19.73 -12.07 33.90
N GLU A 43 19.06 -10.96 34.20
CA GLU A 43 17.69 -10.70 33.73
C GLU A 43 17.61 -10.70 32.19
N ARG A 44 18.63 -10.17 31.49
CA ARG A 44 18.72 -10.20 30.02
C ARG A 44 18.78 -11.63 29.48
N ARG A 45 19.51 -12.52 30.13
CA ARG A 45 19.62 -13.93 29.71
C ARG A 45 18.31 -14.67 29.89
N GLU A 46 17.66 -14.49 31.04
CA GLU A 46 16.35 -15.08 31.31
C GLU A 46 15.27 -14.53 30.35
N PHE A 47 15.29 -13.22 30.07
CA PHE A 47 14.35 -12.58 29.17
C PHE A 47 14.53 -13.07 27.73
N GLU A 48 15.78 -13.29 27.29
CA GLU A 48 16.07 -13.86 25.97
C GLU A 48 15.56 -15.30 25.83
N GLN A 49 15.57 -16.11 26.90
CA GLN A 49 14.99 -17.45 26.88
C GLN A 49 13.47 -17.42 26.72
N LEU A 50 12.78 -16.63 27.56
CA LEU A 50 11.34 -16.41 27.46
C LEU A 50 10.96 -15.92 26.07
N ARG A 51 11.70 -14.94 25.55
CA ARG A 51 11.50 -14.36 24.23
C ARG A 51 11.56 -15.42 23.13
N ARG A 52 12.56 -16.30 23.15
CA ARG A 52 12.71 -17.36 22.13
C ARG A 52 11.53 -18.32 22.12
N LEU A 53 11.03 -18.69 23.29
CA LEU A 53 9.84 -19.55 23.41
C LEU A 53 8.59 -18.84 22.89
N LEU A 54 8.38 -17.58 23.29
CA LEU A 54 7.26 -16.78 22.82
C LEU A 54 7.28 -16.60 21.31
N ASP A 55 8.45 -16.29 20.75
CA ASP A 55 8.68 -16.14 19.31
C ASP A 55 8.35 -17.43 18.55
N ALA A 56 8.80 -18.58 19.06
CA ALA A 56 8.52 -19.88 18.44
C ALA A 56 7.01 -20.21 18.44
N LEU A 57 6.31 -19.96 19.56
CA LEU A 57 4.87 -20.20 19.68
C LEU A 57 4.05 -19.30 18.76
N ILE A 58 4.34 -18.00 18.74
CA ILE A 58 3.68 -17.04 17.84
C ILE A 58 3.96 -17.43 16.39
N HIS A 59 5.21 -17.71 16.04
CA HIS A 59 5.57 -18.11 14.68
C HIS A 59 4.84 -19.38 14.23
N HIS A 60 4.68 -20.37 15.12
CA HIS A 60 3.91 -21.57 14.81
C HIS A 60 2.43 -21.29 14.53
N ASP A 61 1.76 -20.48 15.37
CA ASP A 61 0.37 -20.05 15.15
C ASP A 61 0.22 -19.30 13.82
N PHE A 62 1.14 -18.39 13.51
CA PHE A 62 1.16 -17.65 12.25
C PHE A 62 1.41 -18.56 11.04
N HIS A 63 2.30 -19.55 11.17
CA HIS A 63 2.53 -20.53 10.12
C HIS A 63 1.27 -21.33 9.79
N GLU A 64 0.52 -21.80 10.80
CA GLU A 64 -0.75 -22.49 10.56
C GLU A 64 -1.79 -21.59 9.87
N ARG A 65 -1.89 -20.32 10.31
CA ARG A 65 -2.79 -19.33 9.70
C ARG A 65 -2.43 -19.07 8.25
N MET A 66 -1.12 -18.95 7.96
CA MET A 66 -0.60 -18.76 6.61
C MET A 66 -1.03 -19.91 5.69
N GLU A 67 -0.81 -21.16 6.08
CA GLU A 67 -1.17 -22.31 5.26
C GLU A 67 -2.69 -22.37 4.99
N ARG A 68 -3.52 -22.14 6.01
CA ARG A 68 -4.99 -22.07 5.83
C ARG A 68 -5.40 -20.96 4.87
N LEU A 69 -4.81 -19.77 4.99
CA LEU A 69 -5.15 -18.63 4.15
C LEU A 69 -4.69 -18.85 2.69
N LYS A 70 -3.52 -19.47 2.48
CA LYS A 70 -3.06 -19.86 1.14
C LYS A 70 -4.04 -20.80 0.46
N ASP A 71 -4.48 -21.84 1.16
CA ASP A 71 -5.44 -22.81 0.61
C ASP A 71 -6.77 -22.16 0.28
N THR A 72 -7.24 -21.25 1.14
CA THR A 72 -8.53 -20.56 0.94
C THR A 72 -8.46 -19.51 -0.17
N TYR A 73 -7.31 -18.86 -0.35
CA TYR A 73 -7.09 -17.84 -1.39
C TYR A 73 -6.72 -18.44 -2.76
N ALA A 74 -6.10 -19.63 -2.81
CA ALA A 74 -5.64 -20.27 -4.04
C ALA A 74 -6.67 -20.32 -5.20
N PRO A 75 -7.98 -20.57 -4.96
CA PRO A 75 -8.99 -20.53 -6.02
C PRO A 75 -9.17 -19.11 -6.63
N PHE A 76 -8.93 -18.06 -5.85
CA PHE A 76 -9.12 -16.67 -6.23
C PHE A 76 -7.82 -15.98 -6.69
N ASP A 77 -6.68 -16.66 -6.60
CA ASP A 77 -5.38 -16.12 -6.97
C ASP A 77 -5.23 -16.05 -8.51
N PRO A 78 -5.02 -14.84 -9.08
CA PRO A 78 -4.79 -14.70 -10.51
C PRO A 78 -3.52 -15.39 -11.01
N ASP A 79 -2.52 -15.61 -10.14
CA ASP A 79 -1.21 -16.18 -10.50
C ASP A 79 -1.11 -17.69 -10.23
N HIS A 80 -2.17 -18.32 -9.70
CA HIS A 80 -2.14 -19.74 -9.39
C HIS A 80 -2.07 -20.62 -10.65
N GLU A 81 -1.00 -21.43 -10.75
CA GLU A 81 -0.70 -22.23 -11.95
C GLU A 81 -1.62 -23.43 -12.16
N THR A 82 -2.31 -23.90 -11.11
CA THR A 82 -3.21 -25.06 -11.23
C THR A 82 -4.46 -24.69 -12.02
N LYS A 83 -4.78 -25.47 -13.06
CA LYS A 83 -5.94 -25.25 -13.94
C LYS A 83 -7.20 -24.98 -13.10
N ARG A 84 -7.82 -23.82 -13.30
CA ARG A 84 -9.03 -23.29 -12.62
C ARG A 84 -10.32 -24.10 -12.87
N GLY A 85 -10.20 -25.39 -13.18
CA GLY A 85 -11.27 -26.23 -13.71
C GLY A 85 -12.17 -26.91 -12.67
N ASP A 86 -11.78 -26.98 -11.40
CA ASP A 86 -12.49 -27.81 -10.41
C ASP A 86 -13.14 -27.03 -9.25
N PHE A 87 -12.93 -25.71 -9.16
CA PHE A 87 -13.53 -24.90 -8.09
C PHE A 87 -14.87 -24.34 -8.55
N SER A 88 -15.98 -24.91 -8.08
CA SER A 88 -17.27 -24.22 -8.13
C SER A 88 -17.25 -23.13 -7.06
N GLN A 89 -16.83 -21.92 -7.43
CA GLN A 89 -16.65 -20.82 -6.49
C GLN A 89 -17.98 -20.10 -6.25
N SER A 90 -18.41 -20.06 -5.00
CA SER A 90 -19.57 -19.28 -4.57
C SER A 90 -19.19 -17.81 -4.36
N ALA A 91 -20.13 -16.90 -4.64
CA ALA A 91 -19.96 -15.48 -4.27
C ALA A 91 -19.75 -15.30 -2.75
N LEU A 92 -20.30 -16.21 -1.94
CA LEU A 92 -20.15 -16.19 -0.48
C LEU A 92 -18.73 -16.56 -0.04
N GLU A 93 -18.12 -17.58 -0.66
CA GLU A 93 -16.74 -17.99 -0.37
C GLU A 93 -15.75 -16.88 -0.71
N ALA A 94 -15.97 -16.21 -1.84
CA ALA A 94 -15.13 -15.11 -2.25
C ALA A 94 -15.26 -13.89 -1.32
N ALA A 95 -16.46 -13.63 -0.78
CA ALA A 95 -16.67 -12.59 0.22
C ALA A 95 -15.97 -12.94 1.54
N ASP A 96 -16.04 -14.21 1.98
CA ASP A 96 -15.35 -14.67 3.18
C ASP A 96 -13.82 -14.57 3.03
N VAL A 97 -13.25 -14.98 1.90
CA VAL A 97 -11.82 -14.79 1.59
C VAL A 97 -11.45 -13.32 1.61
N PHE A 98 -12.26 -12.46 0.99
CA PHE A 98 -12.00 -11.02 1.00
C PHE A 98 -11.97 -10.47 2.43
N ASP A 99 -12.91 -10.86 3.28
CA ASP A 99 -12.97 -10.44 4.68
C ASP A 99 -11.79 -11.01 5.50
N GLN A 100 -11.35 -12.23 5.22
CA GLN A 100 -10.13 -12.81 5.83
C GLN A 100 -8.89 -11.99 5.47
N LEU A 101 -8.75 -11.59 4.20
CA LEU A 101 -7.65 -10.73 3.75
C LEU A 101 -7.71 -9.36 4.43
N VAL A 102 -8.88 -8.73 4.51
CA VAL A 102 -9.06 -7.44 5.21
C VAL A 102 -8.65 -7.56 6.68
N ARG A 103 -9.05 -8.62 7.38
CA ARG A 103 -8.65 -8.86 8.77
C ARG A 103 -7.13 -9.03 8.92
N LEU A 104 -6.48 -9.73 7.98
CA LEU A 104 -5.02 -9.89 8.00
C LEU A 104 -4.31 -8.53 7.86
N VAL A 105 -4.80 -7.66 6.97
CA VAL A 105 -4.21 -6.32 6.77
C VAL A 105 -4.40 -5.44 8.01
N ASP A 106 -5.56 -5.52 8.65
CA ASP A 106 -5.85 -4.82 9.92
C ASP A 106 -4.92 -5.29 11.05
N GLN A 107 -4.73 -6.61 11.20
CA GLN A 107 -3.78 -7.21 12.16
C GLN A 107 -2.32 -6.81 11.92
N ALA A 108 -1.97 -6.42 10.69
CA ALA A 108 -0.64 -5.89 10.36
C ALA A 108 -0.50 -4.38 10.63
N ASN A 109 -1.42 -3.80 11.42
CA ASN A 109 -1.50 -2.40 11.80
C ASN A 109 -1.58 -1.45 10.59
N TYR A 110 -2.25 -1.85 9.51
CA TYR A 110 -2.57 -0.95 8.40
C TYR A 110 -3.89 -0.23 8.64
N ARG A 111 -3.93 1.06 8.32
CA ARG A 111 -5.14 1.88 8.39
C ARG A 111 -5.92 1.81 7.08
N ARG A 112 -7.20 1.49 7.15
CA ARG A 112 -8.10 1.56 5.98
C ARG A 112 -8.31 3.02 5.56
N LEU A 113 -8.22 3.30 4.26
CA LEU A 113 -8.58 4.59 3.70
C LEU A 113 -10.08 4.66 3.42
N ASP A 114 -10.72 5.72 3.90
CA ASP A 114 -12.12 5.98 3.61
C ASP A 114 -12.35 6.29 2.13
N ARG A 115 -13.53 5.93 1.62
CA ARG A 115 -13.92 6.23 0.23
C ARG A 115 -13.80 7.71 -0.11
N VAL A 116 -14.14 8.59 0.84
CA VAL A 116 -14.02 10.05 0.66
C VAL A 116 -12.57 10.46 0.43
N ALA A 117 -11.63 9.91 1.20
CA ALA A 117 -10.20 10.21 1.04
C ALA A 117 -9.67 9.66 -0.29
N ILE A 118 -10.14 8.49 -0.73
CA ILE A 118 -9.82 7.95 -2.06
C ILE A 118 -10.34 8.90 -3.14
N ASP A 119 -11.62 9.32 -3.08
CA ASP A 119 -12.22 10.22 -4.06
C ASP A 119 -11.52 11.59 -4.12
N GLU A 120 -11.12 12.14 -2.98
CA GLU A 120 -10.34 13.38 -2.89
C GLU A 120 -8.96 13.23 -3.56
N ALA A 121 -8.28 12.11 -3.32
CA ALA A 121 -7.02 11.78 -3.98
C ALA A 121 -7.19 11.60 -5.49
N LEU A 122 -8.28 10.99 -5.96
CA LEU A 122 -8.59 10.83 -7.39
C LEU A 122 -8.89 12.17 -8.10
N GLN A 123 -9.40 13.16 -7.37
CA GLN A 123 -9.68 14.51 -7.92
C GLN A 123 -8.45 15.41 -7.90
N ALA A 124 -7.45 15.10 -7.08
CA ALA A 124 -6.20 15.82 -7.04
C ALA A 124 -5.45 15.73 -8.37
N ALA A 125 -4.77 16.81 -8.76
CA ALA A 125 -3.80 16.71 -9.83
C ALA A 125 -2.59 15.94 -9.31
N SER A 126 -2.25 14.82 -9.95
CA SER A 126 -1.11 14.02 -9.53
C SER A 126 0.17 14.84 -9.55
N ASP A 127 1.09 14.44 -8.71
CA ASP A 127 2.36 15.13 -8.55
C ASP A 127 3.21 15.07 -9.83
N TRP A 128 2.92 14.12 -10.70
CA TRP A 128 3.52 13.96 -12.02
C TRP A 128 2.88 14.86 -13.10
N GLY A 129 1.86 15.65 -12.73
CA GLY A 129 1.05 16.42 -13.66
C GLY A 129 0.21 15.52 -14.57
N ILE A 130 -0.19 14.35 -14.07
CA ILE A 130 -0.98 13.36 -14.80
C ILE A 130 -2.40 13.41 -14.23
N HIS A 131 -3.40 13.48 -15.09
CA HIS A 131 -4.78 13.24 -14.67
C HIS A 131 -5.13 11.82 -15.09
N LEU A 132 -5.24 10.91 -14.14
CA LEU A 132 -5.82 9.60 -14.40
C LEU A 132 -7.32 9.67 -14.12
N HIS A 133 -8.08 8.89 -14.88
CA HIS A 133 -9.48 8.67 -14.60
C HIS A 133 -9.67 7.21 -14.25
N VAL A 134 -10.29 6.97 -13.10
CA VAL A 134 -10.64 5.64 -12.60
C VAL A 134 -12.16 5.57 -12.47
N ASP A 135 -12.74 4.51 -13.01
CA ASP A 135 -14.15 4.19 -12.84
C ASP A 135 -14.31 3.28 -11.61
N LEU A 136 -14.62 3.88 -10.46
CA LEU A 136 -14.81 3.13 -9.21
C LEU A 136 -16.02 2.19 -9.27
N ASP A 137 -16.99 2.46 -10.16
CA ASP A 137 -18.17 1.63 -10.31
C ASP A 137 -17.86 0.29 -10.98
N ALA A 138 -16.69 0.13 -11.59
CA ALA A 138 -16.24 -1.14 -12.15
C ALA A 138 -15.84 -2.17 -11.08
N PHE A 139 -15.57 -1.74 -9.84
CA PHE A 139 -15.14 -2.62 -8.76
C PHE A 139 -16.33 -3.11 -7.93
N GLU A 140 -16.35 -4.42 -7.66
CA GLU A 140 -17.32 -5.04 -6.74
C GLU A 140 -16.91 -4.78 -5.30
N GLN A 141 -15.62 -5.00 -5.02
CA GLN A 141 -14.97 -4.69 -3.75
C GLN A 141 -13.63 -4.02 -4.06
N LEU A 142 -13.35 -2.90 -3.38
CA LEU A 142 -12.10 -2.18 -3.47
C LEU A 142 -11.77 -1.66 -2.07
N GLU A 143 -10.64 -2.10 -1.55
CA GLU A 143 -10.11 -1.63 -0.27
C GLU A 143 -8.67 -1.18 -0.44
N VAL A 144 -8.37 -0.01 0.12
CA VAL A 144 -7.02 0.57 0.14
C VAL A 144 -6.62 0.78 1.58
N PHE A 145 -5.45 0.28 1.95
CA PHE A 145 -4.91 0.42 3.29
C PHE A 145 -3.53 1.07 3.24
N THR A 146 -3.19 1.86 4.25
CA THR A 146 -1.94 2.62 4.33
C THR A 146 -1.26 2.47 5.68
N ARG A 147 0.06 2.59 5.70
CA ARG A 147 0.87 2.55 6.93
C ARG A 147 2.14 3.39 6.78
N GLY A 148 2.56 4.06 7.85
CA GLY A 148 3.77 4.86 7.92
C GLY A 148 3.65 6.20 7.18
N ASP A 149 2.68 7.03 7.55
CA ASP A 149 2.49 8.34 6.94
C ASP A 149 3.69 9.24 7.22
N HIS A 150 4.34 9.77 6.18
CA HIS A 150 5.46 10.70 6.34
C HIS A 150 5.44 11.80 5.28
N VAL A 151 6.22 12.86 5.52
CA VAL A 151 6.43 13.93 4.54
C VAL A 151 7.79 13.78 3.93
N ASP A 152 7.83 13.85 2.60
CA ASP A 152 9.07 13.93 1.84
C ASP A 152 9.19 15.32 1.20
N HIS A 153 10.43 15.73 0.94
CA HIS A 153 10.73 17.03 0.36
C HIS A 153 11.19 16.87 -1.08
N ARG A 154 10.38 17.36 -2.03
CA ARG A 154 10.70 17.28 -3.46
C ARG A 154 11.02 18.65 -4.03
N GLU A 155 12.09 18.73 -4.82
CA GLU A 155 12.41 19.94 -5.56
C GLU A 155 11.60 20.03 -6.86
N ARG A 156 10.90 21.15 -7.05
CA ARG A 156 10.19 21.47 -8.30
C ARG A 156 10.65 22.79 -8.88
N ARG A 157 10.61 22.88 -10.21
CA ARG A 157 10.87 24.14 -10.95
C ARG A 157 9.55 24.71 -11.43
N THR A 158 9.16 25.85 -10.87
CA THR A 158 7.88 26.48 -11.19
C THR A 158 8.08 27.62 -12.17
N TRP A 159 7.41 27.58 -13.33
CA TRP A 159 7.48 28.64 -14.34
C TRP A 159 7.00 30.00 -13.81
N ARG A 160 6.03 30.02 -12.88
CA ARG A 160 5.52 31.24 -12.21
C ARG A 160 6.59 31.98 -11.39
N ARG A 161 7.63 31.29 -10.93
CA ARG A 161 8.79 31.88 -10.23
C ARG A 161 10.04 31.93 -11.11
N GLY A 162 9.88 31.92 -12.43
CA GLY A 162 11.00 31.99 -13.37
C GLY A 162 11.90 30.75 -13.37
N PHE A 163 11.31 29.55 -13.27
CA PHE A 163 12.02 28.26 -13.24
C PHE A 163 12.99 28.07 -12.07
N ARG A 164 12.85 28.87 -11.00
CA ARG A 164 13.58 28.66 -9.75
C ARG A 164 13.15 27.33 -9.10
N ARG A 165 14.11 26.68 -8.43
CA ARG A 165 13.86 25.49 -7.61
C ARG A 165 13.12 25.91 -6.35
N GLU A 166 12.09 25.16 -6.02
CA GLU A 166 11.27 25.32 -4.82
C GLU A 166 11.09 23.93 -4.20
N THR A 167 11.38 23.82 -2.91
CA THR A 167 11.15 22.60 -2.14
C THR A 167 9.68 22.56 -1.74
N VAL A 168 8.99 21.50 -2.13
CA VAL A 168 7.58 21.27 -1.82
C VAL A 168 7.49 20.04 -0.92
N GLU A 169 6.73 20.17 0.16
CA GLU A 169 6.37 19.05 1.02
C GLU A 169 5.32 18.19 0.33
N VAL A 170 5.61 16.90 0.21
CA VAL A 170 4.73 15.92 -0.41
C VAL A 170 4.41 14.87 0.63
N PRO A 171 3.14 14.71 1.04
CA PRO A 171 2.75 13.65 1.95
C PRO A 171 2.81 12.31 1.22
N ILE A 172 3.37 11.29 1.87
CA ILE A 172 3.65 9.97 1.30
C ILE A 172 3.16 8.87 2.26
N TYR A 173 2.46 7.89 1.69
CA TYR A 173 2.22 6.60 2.32
C TYR A 173 3.46 5.71 2.17
N ARG A 174 4.12 5.36 3.29
CA ARG A 174 5.32 4.50 3.26
C ARG A 174 5.00 3.09 2.78
N ARG A 175 3.86 2.53 3.18
CA ARG A 175 3.28 1.28 2.67
C ARG A 175 1.83 1.50 2.28
N LEU A 176 1.41 0.86 1.19
CA LEU A 176 0.03 0.91 0.71
C LEU A 176 -0.37 -0.45 0.12
N VAL A 177 -1.46 -1.02 0.62
CA VAL A 177 -2.05 -2.27 0.14
C VAL A 177 -3.33 -1.95 -0.63
N VAL A 178 -3.49 -2.57 -1.80
CA VAL A 178 -4.73 -2.52 -2.58
C VAL A 178 -5.26 -3.95 -2.69
N ILE A 179 -6.51 -4.15 -2.25
CA ILE A 179 -7.26 -5.39 -2.43
C ILE A 179 -8.44 -5.08 -3.33
N VAL A 180 -8.54 -5.76 -4.48
CA VAL A 180 -9.57 -5.45 -5.47
C VAL A 180 -10.19 -6.69 -6.08
N ARG A 181 -11.51 -6.64 -6.21
CA ARG A 181 -12.32 -7.61 -6.93
C ARG A 181 -13.26 -6.88 -7.88
N ARG A 182 -13.25 -7.27 -9.16
CA ARG A 182 -14.02 -6.57 -10.22
C ARG A 182 -15.44 -7.12 -10.37
N LYS A 183 -16.37 -6.26 -10.78
CA LYS A 183 -17.70 -6.71 -11.24
C LYS A 183 -17.56 -7.49 -12.55
N ALA A 184 -18.54 -8.34 -12.86
CA ALA A 184 -18.62 -8.94 -14.20
C ALA A 184 -18.77 -7.83 -15.24
N ALA A 185 -17.97 -7.91 -16.30
CA ALA A 185 -18.19 -7.09 -17.48
C ALA A 185 -19.59 -7.38 -18.03
N LYS A 186 -20.36 -6.33 -18.32
CA LYS A 186 -21.72 -6.43 -18.86
C LYS A 186 -21.77 -6.68 -20.38
N GLU A 187 -20.64 -6.95 -21.04
CA GLU A 187 -20.60 -7.07 -22.50
C GLU A 187 -20.65 -8.52 -23.00
N ASN A 188 -21.75 -8.76 -23.74
CA ASN A 188 -22.06 -9.96 -24.49
C ASN A 188 -20.98 -10.29 -25.52
N ILE A 189 -20.31 -11.43 -25.35
CA ILE A 189 -19.92 -12.29 -26.48
C ILE A 189 -20.43 -13.69 -26.15
N ALA A 190 -21.15 -14.27 -27.11
CA ALA A 190 -21.69 -15.61 -27.03
C ALA A 190 -20.58 -16.63 -26.74
N GLY A 191 -20.57 -17.11 -25.51
CA GLY A 191 -19.70 -18.18 -25.03
C GLY A 191 -19.48 -17.99 -23.55
N LYS A 192 -20.10 -18.84 -22.72
CA LYS A 192 -19.90 -19.03 -21.27
C LYS A 192 -18.63 -18.35 -20.72
N GLU A 193 -18.67 -17.04 -20.49
CA GLU A 193 -17.65 -16.36 -19.70
C GLU A 193 -18.14 -16.33 -18.26
N ASP A 194 -17.28 -16.89 -17.44
CA ASP A 194 -17.60 -17.60 -16.23
C ASP A 194 -17.90 -16.62 -15.10
N ILE A 195 -19.16 -16.55 -14.66
CA ILE A 195 -19.51 -15.86 -13.41
C ILE A 195 -18.72 -16.46 -12.23
N GLN A 196 -18.15 -17.67 -12.38
CA GLN A 196 -17.47 -18.45 -11.34
C GLN A 196 -15.94 -18.30 -11.28
N GLN A 197 -15.30 -17.44 -12.08
CA GLN A 197 -13.83 -17.30 -12.08
C GLN A 197 -13.37 -15.83 -12.00
N ARG A 198 -13.76 -15.12 -10.94
CA ARG A 198 -13.29 -13.73 -10.71
C ARG A 198 -12.16 -13.71 -9.68
N PRO A 199 -10.91 -13.41 -10.10
CA PRO A 199 -9.80 -13.34 -9.17
C PRO A 199 -9.94 -12.15 -8.22
N ILE A 200 -9.35 -12.31 -7.03
CA ILE A 200 -9.11 -11.23 -6.08
C ILE A 200 -7.65 -10.82 -6.28
N TYR A 201 -7.41 -9.56 -6.61
CA TYR A 201 -6.04 -9.06 -6.79
C TYR A 201 -5.56 -8.39 -5.51
N LEU A 202 -4.33 -8.71 -5.11
CA LEU A 202 -3.62 -7.99 -4.06
C LEU A 202 -2.38 -7.32 -4.64
N LYS A 203 -2.14 -6.08 -4.23
CA LYS A 203 -0.89 -5.37 -4.54
C LYS A 203 -0.40 -4.62 -3.32
N LEU A 204 0.91 -4.66 -3.08
CA LEU A 204 1.55 -3.92 -2.02
C LEU A 204 2.61 -2.98 -2.61
N PHE A 205 2.58 -1.73 -2.18
CA PHE A 205 3.41 -0.66 -2.68
C PHE A 205 4.15 0.07 -1.55
N LYS A 206 5.25 0.75 -1.89
CA LYS A 206 5.97 1.68 -1.01
C LYS A 206 6.03 3.07 -1.59
N ASN A 207 6.15 4.04 -0.67
CA ASN A 207 6.49 5.43 -0.96
C ASN A 207 5.59 6.04 -2.04
N ILE A 208 4.29 5.94 -1.84
CA ILE A 208 3.26 6.46 -2.74
C ILE A 208 2.80 7.83 -2.25
N PRO A 209 2.92 8.89 -3.06
CA PRO A 209 2.33 10.20 -2.72
C PRO A 209 0.83 10.07 -2.50
N GLN A 210 0.28 10.75 -1.49
CA GLN A 210 -1.15 10.62 -1.15
C GLN A 210 -2.08 11.06 -2.29
N MET A 211 -1.59 11.88 -3.22
CA MET A 211 -2.33 12.36 -4.39
C MET A 211 -2.23 11.45 -5.62
N ASP A 212 -1.39 10.40 -5.56
CA ASP A 212 -1.08 9.50 -6.68
C ASP A 212 -1.64 8.08 -6.44
N ILE A 213 -2.69 7.93 -5.61
CA ILE A 213 -3.35 6.63 -5.36
C ILE A 213 -4.01 6.13 -6.66
N ASP A 214 -4.49 7.05 -7.50
CA ASP A 214 -5.12 6.80 -8.79
C ASP A 214 -4.29 5.84 -9.65
N MET A 215 -2.97 6.05 -9.73
CA MET A 215 -2.01 5.25 -10.50
C MET A 215 -1.97 3.77 -10.11
N LEU A 216 -2.37 3.43 -8.89
CA LEU A 216 -2.30 2.06 -8.38
C LEU A 216 -3.52 1.22 -8.73
N LEU A 217 -4.64 1.88 -9.04
CA LEU A 217 -5.91 1.22 -9.30
C LEU A 217 -5.91 0.56 -10.70
N PRO A 218 -6.62 -0.56 -10.87
CA PRO A 218 -6.77 -1.19 -12.18
C PRO A 218 -7.46 -0.24 -13.17
N ASP A 219 -7.15 -0.37 -14.47
CA ASP A 219 -7.83 0.30 -15.59
C ASP A 219 -7.74 1.85 -15.62
N THR A 220 -6.66 2.42 -15.09
CA THR A 220 -6.40 3.86 -15.16
C THR A 220 -6.16 4.34 -16.60
N ARG A 221 -6.95 5.33 -17.04
CA ARG A 221 -6.75 5.96 -18.36
C ARG A 221 -5.96 7.25 -18.23
N VAL A 222 -4.81 7.32 -18.91
CA VAL A 222 -3.99 8.54 -18.97
C VAL A 222 -4.71 9.62 -19.77
N ARG A 223 -5.08 10.72 -19.10
CA ARG A 223 -5.59 11.93 -19.75
C ARG A 223 -4.50 12.99 -19.82
N MET A 224 -4.31 13.56 -21.02
CA MET A 224 -3.38 14.66 -21.22
C MET A 224 -3.85 15.92 -20.51
N THR A 225 -2.92 16.68 -19.92
CA THR A 225 -3.24 17.99 -19.34
C THR A 225 -3.67 18.98 -20.43
N TRP A 226 -4.52 19.95 -20.07
CA TRP A 226 -4.90 21.04 -20.97
C TRP A 226 -3.69 21.86 -21.46
N ILE A 227 -2.62 21.92 -20.67
CA ILE A 227 -1.37 22.61 -21.04
C ILE A 227 -0.66 21.85 -22.15
N ASP A 228 -0.51 20.53 -22.02
CA ASP A 228 0.17 19.72 -23.03
C ASP A 228 -0.69 19.55 -24.28
N GLN A 229 -2.01 19.47 -24.13
CA GLN A 229 -2.96 19.57 -25.25
C GLN A 229 -2.81 20.93 -25.96
N GLY A 230 -2.66 22.02 -25.22
CA GLY A 230 -2.45 23.37 -25.76
C GLY A 230 -1.10 23.56 -26.45
N LYS A 231 0.00 23.00 -25.93
CA LYS A 231 1.33 23.03 -26.57
C LYS A 231 1.34 22.33 -27.93
N ILE A 232 0.44 21.38 -28.15
CA ILE A 232 0.32 20.65 -29.40
C ILE A 232 -0.68 21.35 -30.33
N ILE A 233 -1.87 21.71 -29.82
CA ILE A 233 -2.93 22.33 -30.63
C ILE A 233 -2.56 23.75 -31.05
N LEU A 234 -2.00 24.59 -30.17
CA LEU A 234 -1.78 26.00 -30.47
C LEU A 234 -0.76 26.23 -31.60
N PRO A 235 0.41 25.55 -31.65
CA PRO A 235 1.33 25.65 -32.78
C PRO A 235 0.78 25.02 -34.07
N THR A 236 0.02 23.92 -33.96
CA THR A 236 -0.61 23.28 -35.12
C THR A 236 -1.71 24.14 -35.72
N LEU A 237 -2.58 24.72 -34.90
CA LEU A 237 -3.65 25.59 -35.37
C LEU A 237 -3.08 26.89 -35.92
N SER A 238 -2.16 27.55 -35.21
CA SER A 238 -1.53 28.78 -35.71
C SER A 238 -0.71 28.54 -36.99
N GLY A 239 0.07 27.46 -37.07
CA GLY A 239 0.83 27.09 -38.26
C GLY A 239 -0.06 26.74 -39.45
N LEU A 240 -1.13 25.98 -39.23
CA LEU A 240 -2.09 25.59 -40.26
C LEU A 240 -2.93 26.78 -40.74
N THR A 241 -3.40 27.65 -39.83
CA THR A 241 -4.13 28.88 -40.20
C THR A 241 -3.25 29.86 -40.96
N LEU A 242 -1.99 30.05 -40.56
CA LEU A 242 -1.04 30.91 -41.30
C LEU A 242 -0.68 30.32 -42.66
N ALA A 243 -0.59 29.00 -42.77
CA ALA A 243 -0.31 28.34 -44.03
C ALA A 243 -1.52 28.37 -44.98
N ILE A 244 -2.73 28.06 -44.50
CA ILE A 244 -3.97 28.15 -45.27
C ILE A 244 -4.21 29.59 -45.73
N SER A 245 -4.08 30.57 -44.84
CA SER A 245 -4.22 31.99 -45.24
C SER A 245 -3.19 32.39 -46.29
N LYS A 246 -1.93 31.94 -46.20
CA LYS A 246 -0.92 32.20 -47.25
C LYS A 246 -1.20 31.45 -48.56
N VAL A 247 -1.73 30.23 -48.53
CA VAL A 247 -2.15 29.47 -49.73
C VAL A 247 -3.34 30.14 -50.41
N VAL A 248 -4.37 30.49 -49.66
CA VAL A 248 -5.59 31.09 -50.21
C VAL A 248 -5.33 32.52 -50.69
N MET A 249 -4.56 33.31 -49.93
CA MET A 249 -4.32 34.72 -50.24
C MET A 249 -3.17 34.95 -51.24
N LYS A 250 -2.15 34.07 -51.29
CA LYS A 250 -0.98 34.21 -52.20
C LYS A 250 -0.79 33.05 -53.18
N GLY A 251 -1.32 31.85 -52.89
CA GLY A 251 -1.18 30.68 -53.76
C GLY A 251 -1.95 30.79 -55.07
N LEU A 252 -3.15 31.41 -55.06
CA LEU A 252 -3.93 31.66 -56.28
C LEU A 252 -3.19 32.63 -57.23
N VAL A 253 -2.54 33.66 -56.67
CA VAL A 253 -1.81 34.70 -57.43
C VAL A 253 -0.47 34.17 -57.97
N ILE A 254 0.21 33.31 -57.20
CA ILE A 254 1.49 32.69 -57.60
C ILE A 254 1.26 31.62 -58.70
N PHE A 255 0.16 30.88 -58.63
CA PHE A 255 -0.21 29.88 -59.64
C PHE A 255 -0.53 30.52 -61.00
N THR A 256 -1.18 31.69 -61.03
CA THR A 256 -1.53 32.39 -62.27
C THR A 256 -0.38 33.15 -62.92
N ILE A 257 0.65 33.57 -62.17
CA ILE A 257 1.71 34.47 -62.68
C ILE A 257 3.07 33.77 -62.87
N ALA A 258 3.42 32.73 -62.09
CA ALA A 258 4.80 32.23 -61.99
C ALA A 258 5.10 30.88 -62.68
N GLY A 259 4.11 30.21 -63.27
CA GLY A 259 4.30 28.93 -63.96
C GLY A 259 4.87 27.82 -63.05
N THR A 260 5.91 27.11 -63.50
CA THR A 260 6.51 25.95 -62.80
C THR A 260 7.08 26.28 -61.41
N ARG A 261 7.59 27.51 -61.20
CA ARG A 261 8.07 27.96 -59.88
C ARG A 261 6.94 28.16 -58.88
N GLY A 262 5.75 28.54 -59.35
CA GLY A 262 4.56 28.69 -58.52
C GLY A 262 4.01 27.35 -58.03
N LEU A 263 4.06 26.32 -58.87
CA LEU A 263 3.70 24.95 -58.51
C LEU A 263 4.63 24.39 -57.43
N LEU A 264 5.95 24.60 -57.56
CA LEU A 264 6.92 24.16 -56.54
C LEU A 264 6.71 24.87 -55.19
N ALA A 265 6.42 26.16 -55.20
CA ALA A 265 6.11 26.92 -53.97
C ALA A 265 4.81 26.42 -53.30
N PHE A 266 3.78 26.11 -54.10
CA PHE A 266 2.53 25.52 -53.60
C PHE A 266 2.75 24.13 -53.01
N LEU A 267 3.48 23.25 -53.71
CA LEU A 267 3.82 21.91 -53.22
C LEU A 267 4.69 21.97 -51.96
N GLY A 268 5.62 22.92 -51.85
CA GLY A 268 6.40 23.13 -50.62
C GLY A 268 5.53 23.57 -49.43
N LEU A 269 4.48 24.37 -49.69
CA LEU A 269 3.55 24.82 -48.65
C LEU A 269 2.60 23.69 -48.21
N VAL A 270 2.04 22.94 -49.16
CA VAL A 270 1.21 21.76 -48.88
C VAL A 270 2.04 20.66 -48.20
N GLY A 271 3.26 20.39 -48.68
CA GLY A 271 4.19 19.45 -48.07
C GLY A 271 4.62 19.89 -46.67
N GLY A 272 4.87 21.17 -46.45
CA GLY A 272 5.22 21.73 -45.14
C GLY A 272 4.07 21.64 -44.12
N THR A 273 2.84 21.87 -44.55
CA THR A 273 1.65 21.74 -43.69
C THR A 273 1.34 20.29 -43.34
N LEU A 274 1.36 19.39 -44.32
CA LEU A 274 1.22 17.95 -44.10
C LEU A 274 2.34 17.41 -43.20
N GLY A 275 3.59 17.80 -43.46
CA GLY A 275 4.74 17.42 -42.64
C GLY A 275 4.64 17.91 -41.20
N TYR A 276 4.15 19.13 -40.97
CA TYR A 276 3.93 19.66 -39.62
C TYR A 276 2.76 18.97 -38.91
N GLY A 277 1.68 18.66 -39.63
CA GLY A 277 0.55 17.89 -39.10
C GLY A 277 0.98 16.49 -38.64
N LEU A 278 1.75 15.78 -39.47
CA LEU A 278 2.35 14.48 -39.12
C LEU A 278 3.28 14.61 -37.91
N LYS A 279 4.19 15.60 -37.90
CA LYS A 279 5.09 15.85 -36.76
C LYS A 279 4.31 16.10 -35.46
N SER A 280 3.21 16.85 -35.51
CA SER A 280 2.36 17.13 -34.35
C SER A 280 1.67 15.87 -33.83
N PHE A 281 1.11 15.06 -34.74
CA PHE A 281 0.51 13.77 -34.39
C PHE A 281 1.52 12.80 -33.78
N PHE A 282 2.71 12.67 -34.38
CA PHE A 282 3.77 11.84 -33.80
C PHE A 282 4.27 12.42 -32.46
N GLY A 283 4.35 13.75 -32.31
CA GLY A 283 4.67 14.38 -31.03
C GLY A 283 3.68 14.02 -29.93
N TYR A 284 2.38 13.97 -30.25
CA TYR A 284 1.34 13.49 -29.34
C TYR A 284 1.57 12.04 -28.92
N LEU A 285 1.79 11.13 -29.87
CA LEU A 285 2.06 9.72 -29.57
C LEU A 285 3.29 9.54 -28.67
N HIS A 286 4.41 10.19 -29.01
CA HIS A 286 5.63 10.14 -28.19
C HIS A 286 5.43 10.68 -26.77
N THR A 287 4.61 11.73 -26.62
CA THR A 287 4.32 12.30 -25.30
C THR A 287 3.50 11.31 -24.48
N LYS A 288 2.48 10.69 -25.08
CA LYS A 288 1.68 9.62 -24.45
C LYS A 288 2.55 8.43 -24.01
N ASP A 289 3.42 7.94 -24.89
CA ASP A 289 4.32 6.82 -24.59
C ASP A 289 5.29 7.15 -23.45
N LYS A 290 5.81 8.38 -23.43
CA LYS A 290 6.65 8.87 -22.34
C LYS A 290 5.92 8.86 -20.99
N TYR A 291 4.63 9.21 -20.96
CA TYR A 291 3.84 9.12 -19.72
C TYR A 291 3.67 7.68 -19.25
N HIS A 292 3.30 6.77 -20.14
CA HIS A 292 3.19 5.35 -19.79
C HIS A 292 4.52 4.79 -19.30
N LEU A 293 5.64 5.12 -19.94
CA LEU A 293 6.96 4.68 -19.52
C LEU A 293 7.32 5.20 -18.12
N ASN A 294 7.08 6.48 -17.83
CA ASN A 294 7.36 7.06 -16.52
C ASN A 294 6.49 6.44 -15.42
N LEU A 295 5.20 6.24 -15.70
CA LEU A 295 4.24 5.59 -14.80
C LEU A 295 4.72 4.17 -14.47
N THR A 296 4.98 3.36 -15.50
CA THR A 296 5.46 1.98 -15.36
C THR A 296 6.79 1.91 -14.62
N ARG A 297 7.72 2.83 -14.89
CA ARG A 297 9.01 2.88 -14.18
C ARG A 297 8.84 3.24 -12.71
N SER A 298 7.95 4.16 -12.38
CA SER A 298 7.64 4.51 -10.99
C SER A 298 7.05 3.30 -10.26
N LEU A 299 6.02 2.70 -10.84
CA LEU A 299 5.38 1.50 -10.33
C LEU A 299 6.35 0.33 -10.16
N TYR A 300 7.33 0.16 -11.05
CA TYR A 300 8.34 -0.89 -10.93
C TYR A 300 9.15 -0.80 -9.64
N TYR A 301 9.56 0.41 -9.23
CA TYR A 301 10.34 0.59 -8.00
C TYR A 301 9.47 0.74 -6.75
N GLN A 302 8.19 1.09 -6.92
CA GLN A 302 7.23 1.25 -5.83
C GLN A 302 6.49 -0.04 -5.51
N ASN A 303 6.32 -0.97 -6.45
CA ASN A 303 5.73 -2.27 -6.20
C ASN A 303 6.67 -3.12 -5.33
N LEU A 304 6.13 -3.65 -4.24
CA LEU A 304 6.83 -4.53 -3.31
C LEU A 304 6.45 -5.98 -3.53
N ASP A 305 5.16 -6.26 -3.75
CA ASP A 305 4.66 -7.62 -3.92
C ASP A 305 3.27 -7.67 -4.58
N ASN A 306 2.89 -8.84 -5.09
CA ASN A 306 1.61 -9.09 -5.75
C ASN A 306 0.96 -10.40 -5.26
N ASN A 307 -0.38 -10.41 -5.19
CA ASN A 307 -1.23 -11.59 -4.95
C ASN A 307 -0.77 -12.41 -3.73
N ALA A 308 -0.48 -13.70 -3.87
CA ALA A 308 -0.03 -14.54 -2.75
C ALA A 308 1.22 -13.98 -2.03
N GLY A 309 2.13 -13.33 -2.75
CA GLY A 309 3.30 -12.68 -2.16
C GLY A 309 2.94 -11.57 -1.17
N VAL A 310 1.87 -10.82 -1.43
CA VAL A 310 1.34 -9.82 -0.48
C VAL A 310 0.91 -10.48 0.82
N ILE A 311 0.28 -11.66 0.76
CA ILE A 311 -0.16 -12.40 1.95
C ILE A 311 1.05 -12.79 2.80
N PHE A 312 2.09 -13.37 2.18
CA PHE A 312 3.33 -13.73 2.89
C PHE A 312 3.93 -12.54 3.62
N ARG A 313 4.01 -11.40 2.93
CA ARG A 313 4.60 -10.20 3.49
C ARG A 313 3.77 -9.57 4.60
N ILE A 314 2.45 -9.45 4.43
CA ILE A 314 1.59 -8.85 5.46
C ILE A 314 1.52 -9.74 6.68
N LEU A 315 1.52 -11.06 6.50
CA LEU A 315 1.51 -12.00 7.62
C LEU A 315 2.82 -11.99 8.42
N ASP A 316 3.98 -11.92 7.76
CA ASP A 316 5.27 -11.70 8.42
C ASP A 316 5.29 -10.37 9.20
N GLU A 317 4.74 -9.30 8.59
CA GLU A 317 4.62 -8.01 9.26
C GLU A 317 3.65 -8.05 10.46
N ALA A 318 2.52 -8.76 10.36
CA ALA A 318 1.58 -8.97 11.46
C ALA A 318 2.17 -9.82 12.60
N GLU A 319 2.90 -10.89 12.27
CA GLU A 319 3.61 -11.72 13.26
C GLU A 319 4.56 -10.86 14.09
N LEU A 320 5.32 -10.00 13.41
CA LEU A 320 6.27 -9.11 14.06
C LEU A 320 5.57 -8.07 14.95
N GLN A 321 4.44 -7.51 14.53
CA GLN A 321 3.65 -6.59 15.38
C GLN A 321 3.09 -7.31 16.61
N GLU A 322 2.45 -8.48 16.44
CA GLU A 322 1.88 -9.25 17.55
C GLU A 322 2.96 -9.66 18.56
N PHE A 323 4.11 -10.12 18.06
CA PHE A 323 5.27 -10.41 18.90
C PHE A 323 5.75 -9.16 19.66
N ALA A 324 5.88 -8.03 18.96
CA ALA A 324 6.39 -6.80 19.54
C ALA A 324 5.49 -6.27 20.66
N GLU A 325 4.18 -6.21 20.41
CA GLU A 325 3.19 -5.72 21.37
C GLU A 325 3.11 -6.65 22.59
N THR A 326 3.06 -7.97 22.37
CA THR A 326 3.00 -8.97 23.45
C THR A 326 4.25 -8.90 24.33
N LEU A 327 5.44 -8.90 23.72
CA LEU A 327 6.70 -8.86 24.46
C LEU A 327 6.87 -7.55 25.24
N LEU A 328 6.56 -6.41 24.61
CA LEU A 328 6.67 -5.09 25.24
C LEU A 328 5.71 -4.97 26.44
N ALA A 329 4.45 -5.37 26.26
CA ALA A 329 3.45 -5.33 27.32
C ALA A 329 3.83 -6.24 28.50
N TYR A 330 4.32 -7.46 28.23
CA TYR A 330 4.86 -8.34 29.27
C TYR A 330 6.05 -7.71 30.02
N ALA A 331 7.03 -7.18 29.29
CA ALA A 331 8.23 -6.61 29.88
C ALA A 331 7.92 -5.42 30.82
N ILE A 332 6.97 -4.56 30.43
CA ILE A 332 6.52 -3.43 31.24
C ILE A 332 5.83 -3.91 32.52
N LEU A 333 4.97 -4.92 32.42
CA LEU A 333 4.29 -5.50 33.58
C LEU A 333 5.27 -6.21 34.52
N TRP A 334 6.23 -6.96 33.97
CA TRP A 334 7.23 -7.70 34.74
C TRP A 334 8.17 -6.77 35.51
N ARG A 335 8.57 -5.65 34.91
CA ARG A 335 9.40 -4.62 35.56
C ARG A 335 8.59 -3.67 36.45
N CYS A 336 7.28 -3.86 36.56
CA CYS A 336 6.45 -2.97 37.36
C CYS A 336 6.71 -3.17 38.86
N ASP A 337 7.12 -2.11 39.56
CA ASP A 337 7.36 -2.14 41.01
C ASP A 337 6.08 -2.27 41.85
N ARG A 338 4.89 -2.27 41.22
CA ARG A 338 3.59 -2.32 41.89
C ARG A 338 3.10 -3.77 42.01
N PRO A 339 2.99 -4.33 43.22
CA PRO A 339 2.56 -5.72 43.40
C PRO A 339 1.11 -5.97 42.96
N GLU A 340 0.26 -4.93 43.00
CA GLU A 340 -1.11 -5.00 42.48
C GLU A 340 -1.22 -4.97 40.95
N GLY A 341 -0.12 -4.70 40.24
CA GLY A 341 -0.09 -4.63 38.77
C GLY A 341 -0.68 -3.36 38.17
N LEU A 342 -0.80 -3.33 36.84
CA LEU A 342 -1.28 -2.19 36.07
C LEU A 342 -2.69 -2.44 35.52
N THR A 343 -3.48 -1.39 35.40
CA THR A 343 -4.70 -1.42 34.57
C THR A 343 -4.32 -1.42 33.08
N PRO A 344 -5.20 -1.89 32.17
CA PRO A 344 -4.95 -1.82 30.73
C PRO A 344 -4.55 -0.41 30.27
N ASP A 345 -5.29 0.62 30.64
CA ASP A 345 -4.99 2.00 30.26
C ASP A 345 -3.64 2.52 30.81
N GLU A 346 -3.21 2.03 31.98
CA GLU A 346 -1.89 2.38 32.54
C GLU A 346 -0.75 1.68 31.78
N LEU A 347 -0.97 0.43 31.37
CA LEU A 347 -0.01 -0.35 30.59
C LEU A 347 0.16 0.22 29.19
N ASP A 348 -0.95 0.54 28.53
CA ASP A 348 -1.02 1.15 27.22
C ASP A 348 -0.20 2.45 27.14
N ARG A 349 -0.53 3.43 28.00
CA ARG A 349 0.20 4.70 28.11
C ARG A 349 1.70 4.53 28.39
N ARG A 350 2.07 3.50 29.17
CA ARG A 350 3.48 3.23 29.50
C ARG A 350 4.22 2.61 28.31
N ALA A 351 3.56 1.79 27.51
CA ALA A 351 4.10 1.27 26.25
C ALA A 351 4.30 2.42 25.24
N GLU A 352 3.30 3.27 25.04
CA GLU A 352 3.42 4.44 24.15
C GLU A 352 4.54 5.40 24.59
N THR A 353 4.67 5.65 25.89
CA THR A 353 5.75 6.51 26.42
C THR A 353 7.13 5.92 26.14
N LEU A 354 7.28 4.60 26.27
CA LEU A 354 8.53 3.90 25.98
C LEU A 354 8.86 3.94 24.48
N LEU A 355 7.85 3.68 23.63
CA LEU A 355 7.98 3.73 22.17
C LEU A 355 8.33 5.13 21.67
N LEU A 356 7.71 6.17 22.21
CA LEU A 356 8.01 7.57 21.87
C LEU A 356 9.47 7.93 22.15
N ARG A 357 10.05 7.46 23.26
CA ARG A 357 11.47 7.69 23.60
C ARG A 357 12.42 6.93 22.71
N THR A 358 12.03 5.72 22.30
CA THR A 358 12.86 4.80 21.51
C THR A 358 12.87 5.17 20.03
N VAL A 359 11.69 5.38 19.46
CA VAL A 359 11.47 5.50 18.02
C VAL A 359 11.35 6.97 17.58
N GLN A 360 11.05 7.88 18.50
CA GLN A 360 10.76 9.31 18.23
C GLN A 360 9.53 9.55 17.36
N ASP A 361 8.66 8.53 17.24
CA ASP A 361 7.35 8.60 16.59
C ASP A 361 6.24 8.44 17.63
N ASP A 362 5.11 9.12 17.43
CA ASP A 362 3.92 9.00 18.26
C ASP A 362 3.11 7.77 17.83
N VAL A 363 3.39 6.65 18.49
CA VAL A 363 2.76 5.34 18.23
C VAL A 363 1.58 5.14 19.18
N ASP A 364 0.40 4.82 18.61
CA ASP A 364 -0.82 4.37 19.27
C ASP A 364 -0.72 2.86 19.51
N PHE A 365 -0.48 2.44 20.75
CA PHE A 365 -0.20 1.05 21.06
C PHE A 365 -1.48 0.20 21.09
N ASP A 366 -1.53 -0.92 20.38
CA ASP A 366 -2.69 -1.83 20.45
C ASP A 366 -2.53 -2.85 21.59
N LEU A 367 -3.01 -2.48 22.78
CA LEU A 367 -2.99 -3.39 23.92
C LEU A 367 -4.03 -4.52 23.81
N HIS A 368 -5.10 -4.39 23.03
CA HIS A 368 -6.23 -5.32 23.11
C HIS A 368 -5.82 -6.74 22.69
N ASP A 369 -5.11 -6.84 21.57
CA ASP A 369 -4.70 -8.12 21.00
C ASP A 369 -3.54 -8.73 21.76
N ALA A 370 -2.55 -7.92 22.13
CA ALA A 370 -1.47 -8.31 23.02
C ALA A 370 -1.99 -8.87 24.35
N LEU A 371 -2.99 -8.22 24.97
CA LEU A 371 -3.54 -8.69 26.24
C LEU A 371 -4.22 -10.06 26.12
N ARG A 372 -4.97 -10.30 25.04
CA ARG A 372 -5.58 -11.62 24.79
C ARG A 372 -4.51 -12.71 24.70
N LYS A 373 -3.40 -12.43 24.01
CA LYS A 373 -2.27 -13.35 23.87
C LYS A 373 -1.50 -13.56 25.17
N LEU A 374 -1.23 -12.50 25.93
CA LEU A 374 -0.61 -12.58 27.25
C LEU A 374 -1.40 -13.48 28.21
N LEU A 375 -2.73 -13.39 28.19
CA LEU A 375 -3.58 -14.25 29.00
C LEU A 375 -3.60 -15.70 28.48
N ALA A 376 -3.67 -15.90 27.16
CA ALA A 376 -3.68 -17.23 26.55
C ALA A 376 -2.36 -17.99 26.80
N PHE A 377 -1.23 -17.29 26.73
CA PHE A 377 0.10 -17.83 27.01
C PHE A 377 0.43 -17.91 28.51
N GLY A 378 -0.51 -17.56 29.40
CA GLY A 378 -0.30 -17.62 30.84
C GLY A 378 0.79 -16.66 31.36
N LEU A 379 1.16 -15.64 30.59
CA LEU A 379 2.20 -14.66 30.93
C LEU A 379 1.72 -13.62 31.93
N VAL A 380 0.40 -13.42 32.01
CA VAL A 380 -0.23 -12.41 32.87
C VAL A 380 -1.44 -13.02 33.58
N ARG A 381 -1.65 -12.63 34.83
CA ARG A 381 -2.85 -12.95 35.62
C ARG A 381 -3.71 -11.71 35.78
N ARG A 382 -5.04 -11.89 35.67
CA ARG A 382 -6.01 -10.81 35.87
C ARG A 382 -6.54 -10.83 37.30
N ALA A 383 -6.25 -9.76 38.05
CA ALA A 383 -6.77 -9.51 39.39
C ALA A 383 -7.80 -8.37 39.35
N GLY A 384 -9.05 -8.70 39.02
CA GLY A 384 -10.11 -7.70 38.79
C GLY A 384 -9.84 -6.89 37.52
N ASN A 385 -9.61 -5.57 37.68
CA ASN A 385 -9.24 -4.68 36.56
C ASN A 385 -7.71 -4.47 36.43
N ARG A 386 -6.90 -5.19 37.20
CA ARG A 386 -5.44 -5.10 37.13
C ARG A 386 -4.83 -6.35 36.53
N LEU A 387 -3.67 -6.16 35.91
CA LEU A 387 -2.86 -7.14 35.23
C LEU A 387 -1.54 -7.28 35.98
N VAL A 388 -1.21 -8.50 36.36
CA VAL A 388 0.02 -8.83 37.09
C VAL A 388 0.83 -9.81 36.23
N ALA A 389 2.07 -9.47 35.92
CA ALA A 389 2.96 -10.38 35.20
C ALA A 389 3.24 -11.62 36.04
N VAL A 390 3.28 -12.77 35.38
CA VAL A 390 3.82 -14.00 35.95
C VAL A 390 5.36 -13.88 36.00
N PRO A 391 6.04 -14.36 37.06
CA PRO A 391 7.49 -14.37 37.12
C PRO A 391 8.13 -15.06 35.91
N MET A 392 9.26 -14.56 35.43
CA MET A 392 9.86 -14.96 34.15
C MET A 392 10.19 -16.45 34.05
N ASN A 393 10.59 -17.07 35.15
CA ASN A 393 10.85 -18.50 35.23
C ASN A 393 9.58 -19.36 35.14
N GLU A 394 8.49 -18.92 35.77
CA GLU A 394 7.18 -19.58 35.71
C GLU A 394 6.56 -19.38 34.32
N ALA A 395 6.66 -18.16 33.78
CA ALA A 395 6.21 -17.83 32.43
C ALA A 395 6.95 -18.65 31.35
N ALA A 396 8.29 -18.78 31.46
CA ALA A 396 9.06 -19.61 30.52
C ALA A 396 8.65 -21.08 30.58
N ARG A 397 8.36 -21.62 31.77
CA ARG A 397 7.87 -23.00 31.93
C ARG A 397 6.49 -23.19 31.29
N GLU A 398 5.58 -22.24 31.49
CA GLU A 398 4.25 -22.29 30.89
C GLU A 398 4.34 -22.30 29.35
N LEU A 399 5.19 -21.46 28.75
CA LEU A 399 5.41 -21.45 27.31
C LEU A 399 6.01 -22.77 26.80
N ASP A 400 6.99 -23.33 27.52
CA ASP A 400 7.62 -24.61 27.20
C ASP A 400 6.60 -25.77 27.25
N GLU A 401 5.78 -25.82 28.30
CA GLU A 401 4.69 -26.80 28.43
C GLU A 401 3.65 -26.66 27.31
N GLN A 402 3.30 -25.43 26.92
CA GLN A 402 2.40 -25.20 25.78
C GLN A 402 3.00 -25.68 24.47
N TRP A 403 4.29 -25.42 24.24
CA TRP A 403 5.02 -25.88 23.05
C TRP A 403 5.03 -27.41 22.95
N ASP A 404 5.37 -28.10 24.05
CA ASP A 404 5.39 -29.56 24.11
C ASP A 404 4.00 -30.18 23.84
N ASN A 405 2.94 -29.47 24.23
CA ASN A 405 1.55 -29.89 24.02
C ASN A 405 0.99 -29.57 22.62
N LEU A 406 1.74 -28.91 21.73
CA LEU A 406 1.28 -28.65 20.35
C LEU A 406 1.14 -29.93 19.52
N PHE A 407 1.96 -30.96 19.81
CA PHE A 407 1.94 -32.23 19.08
C PHE A 407 1.72 -33.46 20.00
N PRO A 408 0.55 -33.59 20.67
CA PRO A 408 0.34 -34.62 21.70
C PRO A 408 0.48 -36.08 21.22
N ARG A 409 0.49 -36.33 19.91
CA ARG A 409 0.40 -37.68 19.33
C ARG A 409 1.73 -38.36 19.03
N LEU A 410 2.86 -37.65 19.04
CA LEU A 410 4.16 -38.27 18.70
C LEU A 410 4.67 -39.21 19.80
N SER A 411 4.38 -38.93 21.06
CA SER A 411 4.72 -39.79 22.21
C SER A 411 3.89 -41.08 22.29
N SER A 412 2.81 -41.20 21.51
CA SER A 412 1.93 -42.38 21.44
C SER A 412 2.24 -43.34 20.29
N LEU A 413 3.12 -42.95 19.35
CA LEU A 413 3.56 -43.81 18.27
C LEU A 413 4.60 -44.79 18.81
N LYS A 414 4.13 -45.98 19.23
CA LYS A 414 5.02 -47.12 19.47
C LYS A 414 5.92 -47.32 18.23
N PRO A 415 7.23 -47.57 18.40
CA PRO A 415 8.06 -47.99 17.29
C PRO A 415 7.44 -49.27 16.66
N PRO A 416 7.52 -49.44 15.33
CA PRO A 416 7.07 -50.67 14.71
C PRO A 416 7.78 -51.84 15.39
N ALA A 417 7.02 -52.84 15.82
CA ALA A 417 7.58 -54.05 16.41
C ALA A 417 8.57 -54.63 15.41
N GLU A 418 9.84 -54.75 15.81
CA GLU A 418 10.86 -55.44 15.04
C GLU A 418 10.36 -56.87 14.79
N THR A 419 10.01 -57.18 13.54
CA THR A 419 9.69 -58.53 13.05
C THR A 419 10.92 -59.17 12.45
#